data_AF-A0A0F9H285-F1
#
_entry.id   AF-A0A0F9H285-F1
#
_cell.length_a   1.000
_cell.length_b   1.000
_cell.length_c   1.000
_cell.angle_alpha   90.00
_cell.angle_beta   90.00
_cell.angle_gamma   90.00
#
_symmetry.space_group_name_H-M   'P 1'
#
loop_
_entity.id
_entity.type
_entity.pdbx_description
1 polymer ?
#
loop_
_entity_poly.entity_id
_entity_poly.type
_entity_poly.pdbx_seq_one_letter_code
_entity_poly.pdbx_strand_id
1 'polypeptide(L)'
;MILKLKAKSNKNKTVTAWIQKHKDFNDDVQQIFTFFKDKITFSKLSKITKYYVVTSTNPAIIFSLFSAVQDLIPEAYYSQLDSMDIE
;
A
#
# COMPACT_ATOMS: atom_id res chain seq x y z
N MET A 1 10.53 5.69 -8.52
CA MET A 1 10.06 4.51 -7.75
C MET A 1 8.70 4.08 -8.29
N ILE A 2 8.35 2.78 -8.36
CA ILE A 2 7.03 2.33 -8.86
C ILE A 2 6.40 1.33 -7.88
N LEU A 3 5.24 1.68 -7.31
CA LEU A 3 4.40 0.78 -6.53
C LEU A 3 3.31 0.19 -7.43
N LYS A 4 3.31 -1.13 -7.62
CA LYS A 4 2.24 -1.82 -8.34
C LYS A 4 1.06 -2.09 -7.41
N LEU A 5 -0.08 -1.52 -7.77
CA LEU A 5 -1.37 -1.73 -7.12
C LEU A 5 -2.27 -2.54 -8.05
N LYS A 6 -2.88 -3.60 -7.53
CA LYS A 6 -3.89 -4.39 -8.27
C LYS A 6 -5.09 -4.59 -7.37
N ALA A 7 -6.30 -4.44 -7.91
CA ALA A 7 -7.53 -4.77 -7.20
C ALA A 7 -8.37 -5.72 -8.04
N LYS A 8 -9.02 -6.69 -7.39
CA LYS A 8 -9.95 -7.63 -8.01
C LYS A 8 -11.15 -7.81 -7.11
N SER A 9 -12.35 -7.75 -7.70
CA SER A 9 -13.58 -8.12 -6.99
C SER A 9 -13.82 -9.62 -7.06
N ASN A 10 -14.30 -10.19 -5.97
CA ASN A 10 -14.58 -11.60 -5.79
C ASN A 10 -16.09 -11.83 -5.95
N LYS A 11 -16.52 -13.08 -6.20
CA LYS A 11 -17.96 -13.44 -6.26
C LYS A 11 -18.74 -13.03 -5.00
N ASN A 12 -18.06 -12.91 -3.86
CA ASN A 12 -18.65 -12.56 -2.56
C ASN A 12 -18.68 -11.04 -2.29
N LYS A 13 -18.57 -10.18 -3.31
CA LYS A 13 -18.52 -8.71 -3.18
C LYS A 13 -17.36 -8.17 -2.33
N THR A 14 -16.38 -9.02 -2.00
CA THR A 14 -15.12 -8.61 -1.39
C THR A 14 -14.18 -8.13 -2.48
N VAL A 15 -13.45 -7.05 -2.22
CA VAL A 15 -12.34 -6.59 -3.06
C VAL A 15 -11.04 -7.02 -2.42
N THR A 16 -10.18 -7.65 -3.22
CA THR A 16 -8.83 -8.02 -2.86
C THR A 16 -7.87 -7.08 -3.55
N ALA A 17 -6.97 -6.48 -2.79
CA ALA A 17 -5.94 -5.56 -3.22
C ALA A 17 -4.55 -6.15 -2.99
N TRP A 18 -3.67 -6.01 -3.97
CA TRP A 18 -2.26 -6.37 -3.90
C TRP A 18 -1.43 -5.10 -4.00
N ILE A 19 -0.61 -4.86 -2.97
CA ILE A 19 0.29 -3.71 -2.89
C ILE A 19 1.72 -4.23 -2.92
N GLN A 20 2.49 -3.87 -3.94
CA GLN A 20 3.87 -4.34 -4.07
C GLN A 20 4.72 -3.87 -2.89
N LYS A 21 5.50 -4.79 -2.31
CA LYS A 21 6.47 -4.45 -1.27
C LYS A 21 7.65 -3.71 -1.89
N HIS A 22 8.04 -2.61 -1.28
CA HIS A 22 9.22 -1.85 -1.63
C HIS A 22 9.95 -1.46 -0.34
N LYS A 23 11.29 -1.54 -0.34
CA LYS A 23 12.09 -1.27 0.86
C LYS A 23 11.88 0.15 1.39
N ASP A 24 11.80 1.12 0.48
CA ASP A 24 11.73 2.54 0.81
C ASP A 24 10.33 2.98 1.31
N PHE A 25 9.34 2.10 1.25
CA PHE A 25 7.95 2.38 1.67
C PHE A 25 7.44 1.42 2.73
N ASN A 26 8.30 0.56 3.26
CA ASN A 26 7.86 -0.57 4.07
C ASN A 26 7.14 -0.11 5.35
N ASP A 27 7.70 0.90 6.01
CA ASP A 27 7.22 1.37 7.31
C ASP A 27 5.99 2.27 7.13
N ASP A 28 5.99 3.15 6.12
CA ASP A 28 4.85 4.00 5.80
C ASP A 28 3.62 3.19 5.39
N VAL A 29 3.81 2.17 4.55
CA VAL A 29 2.71 1.27 4.14
C VAL A 29 2.15 0.51 5.35
N GLN A 30 2.99 0.13 6.33
CA GLN A 30 2.51 -0.49 7.58
C GLN A 30 1.72 0.50 8.46
N GLN A 31 2.12 1.77 8.53
CA GLN A 31 1.37 2.79 9.24
C GLN A 31 -0.01 3.00 8.60
N ILE A 32 -0.07 3.08 7.27
CA ILE A 32 -1.33 3.14 6.52
C ILE A 32 -2.21 1.92 6.85
N PHE A 33 -1.66 0.71 6.83
CA PHE A 33 -2.45 -0.48 7.20
C PHE A 33 -2.96 -0.44 8.64
N THR A 34 -2.16 0.09 9.56
CA THR A 34 -2.55 0.26 10.96
C THR A 34 -3.71 1.24 11.09
N PHE A 35 -3.71 2.34 10.32
CA PHE A 35 -4.82 3.29 10.26
C PHE A 35 -6.12 2.64 9.75
N PHE A 36 -6.03 1.76 8.75
CA PHE A 36 -7.19 1.08 8.18
C PHE A 36 -7.58 -0.23 8.87
N LYS A 37 -6.87 -0.66 9.92
CA LYS A 37 -6.94 -2.03 10.49
C LYS A 37 -8.35 -2.54 10.81
N ASP A 38 -9.26 -1.65 11.20
CA ASP A 38 -10.64 -2.02 11.59
C ASP A 38 -11.58 -2.14 10.37
N LYS A 39 -11.13 -1.68 9.21
CA LYS A 39 -11.91 -1.61 7.94
C LYS A 39 -11.36 -2.54 6.86
N ILE A 40 -10.18 -3.11 7.08
CA ILE A 40 -9.52 -4.04 6.16
C ILE A 40 -9.07 -5.28 6.90
N THR A 41 -9.10 -6.41 6.19
CA THR A 41 -8.41 -7.62 6.61
C THR A 41 -7.16 -7.75 5.74
N PHE A 42 -5.98 -7.67 6.34
CA PHE A 42 -4.74 -7.97 5.64
C PHE A 42 -4.16 -9.27 6.18
N SER A 43 -3.73 -10.15 5.29
CA SER A 43 -2.94 -11.30 5.71
C SER A 43 -1.48 -10.86 5.78
N LYS A 44 -0.81 -11.11 6.91
CA LYS A 44 0.65 -11.02 7.00
C LYS A 44 1.24 -12.11 6.11
N LEU A 45 1.27 -11.86 4.80
CA LEU A 45 1.91 -12.76 3.86
C LEU A 45 3.42 -12.66 4.06
N SER A 46 4.00 -13.84 4.31
CA SER A 46 5.40 -14.17 4.48
C SER A 46 6.38 -13.17 3.85
N LYS A 47 7.54 -12.96 4.51
CA LYS A 47 8.66 -12.16 3.99
C LYS A 47 9.05 -12.51 2.54
N ILE A 48 8.72 -13.72 2.09
CA ILE A 48 9.00 -14.25 0.74
C ILE A 48 8.08 -13.65 -0.33
N THR A 49 6.87 -13.21 0.03
CA THR A 49 5.89 -12.70 -0.92
C THR A 49 6.22 -11.26 -1.32
N LYS A 50 6.14 -10.97 -2.63
CA LYS A 50 6.41 -9.64 -3.21
C LYS A 50 5.28 -8.62 -2.99
N TYR A 51 4.17 -9.03 -2.38
CA TYR A 51 2.98 -8.20 -2.23
C TYR A 51 2.40 -8.32 -0.83
N TYR A 52 1.89 -7.21 -0.30
CA TYR A 52 0.86 -7.19 0.72
C TYR A 52 -0.48 -7.52 0.10
N VAL A 53 -1.29 -8.33 0.77
CA VAL A 53 -2.66 -8.62 0.34
C VAL A 53 -3.63 -8.08 1.37
N VAL A 54 -4.48 -7.18 0.90
CA VAL A 54 -5.48 -6.50 1.70
C VAL A 54 -6.86 -6.83 1.12
N THR A 55 -7.84 -7.05 1.98
CA THR A 55 -9.20 -7.35 1.57
C THR A 55 -10.17 -6.46 2.32
N SER A 56 -11.24 -6.04 1.65
CA SER A 56 -12.37 -5.37 2.28
C SER A 56 -13.65 -5.71 1.56
N THR A 57 -14.75 -5.76 2.30
CA THR A 57 -16.11 -5.84 1.73
C THR A 57 -16.59 -4.50 1.19
N ASN A 58 -15.91 -3.41 1.53
CA ASN A 58 -16.21 -2.06 1.04
C ASN A 58 -15.14 -1.61 0.01
N PRO A 59 -15.48 -1.54 -1.29
CA PRO A 59 -14.56 -1.10 -2.33
C PRO A 59 -13.99 0.31 -2.09
N ALA A 60 -14.77 1.22 -1.49
CA ALA A 60 -14.33 2.58 -1.21
C ALA A 60 -13.12 2.60 -0.26
N ILE A 61 -13.06 1.66 0.70
CA ILE A 61 -11.91 1.52 1.60
C ILE A 61 -10.65 1.12 0.84
N ILE A 62 -10.76 0.23 -0.15
CA ILE A 62 -9.63 -0.15 -0.99
C ILE A 62 -9.17 1.03 -1.87
N PHE A 63 -10.09 1.84 -2.39
CA PHE A 63 -9.74 3.04 -3.13
C PHE A 63 -9.03 4.07 -2.25
N SER A 64 -9.57 4.37 -1.06
CA SER A 64 -8.91 5.27 -0.11
C SER A 64 -7.53 4.77 0.30
N LEU A 65 -7.37 3.45 0.49
CA LEU A 65 -6.08 2.83 0.77
C LEU A 65 -5.09 3.05 -0.38
N PHE A 66 -5.53 2.92 -1.63
CA PHE A 66 -4.68 3.14 -2.79
C PHE A 66 -4.24 4.59 -2.92
N SER A 67 -5.14 5.55 -2.69
CA SER A 67 -4.78 6.97 -2.66
C SER A 67 -3.71 7.24 -1.61
N ALA A 68 -3.91 6.78 -0.37
CA ALA A 68 -2.93 6.96 0.70
C ALA A 68 -1.56 6.35 0.38
N VAL A 69 -1.53 5.19 -0.28
CA VAL A 69 -0.26 4.56 -0.70
C VAL A 69 0.39 5.30 -1.88
N GLN A 70 -0.39 5.90 -2.77
CA GLN A 70 0.12 6.70 -3.88
C GLN A 70 0.71 8.02 -3.42
N ASP A 71 0.15 8.62 -2.37
CA ASP A 71 0.65 9.87 -1.77
C ASP A 71 2.07 9.72 -1.19
N LEU A 72 2.51 8.49 -0.90
CA LEU A 72 3.91 8.22 -0.49
C LEU A 72 4.92 8.41 -1.63
N ILE A 73 4.50 8.24 -2.89
CA ILE A 73 5.43 8.24 -4.04
C ILE A 73 6.08 9.61 -4.25
N PRO A 74 5.33 10.73 -4.27
CA PRO A 74 5.93 12.06 -4.32
C PRO A 74 6.86 12.33 -3.13
N GLU A 75 6.44 11.97 -1.91
CA GLU A 75 7.20 12.23 -0.68
C GLU A 75 8.58 11.56 -0.70
N ALA A 76 8.65 10.29 -1.11
CA ALA A 76 9.93 9.60 -1.27
C ALA A 76 10.77 10.13 -2.42
N TYR A 77 10.15 10.64 -3.50
CA TYR A 77 10.88 11.23 -4.62
C TYR A 77 11.57 12.55 -4.24
N TYR A 78 10.84 13.45 -3.57
CA TYR A 78 11.41 14.73 -3.14
C TYR A 78 12.40 14.58 -1.99
N SER A 79 12.16 13.67 -1.04
CA SER A 79 13.12 13.38 0.03
C SER A 79 14.47 12.89 -0.52
N GLN A 80 14.47 12.17 -1.65
CA GLN A 80 15.70 11.76 -2.32
C GLN A 80 16.41 12.94 -3.01
N LEU A 81 15.68 13.85 -3.65
CA LEU A 81 16.25 15.05 -4.25
C LEU A 81 16.90 15.97 -3.22
N ASP A 82 16.22 16.25 -2.11
CA ASP A 82 16.75 17.09 -1.03
C ASP A 82 18.04 16.52 -0.42
N SER A 83 18.19 15.19 -0.42
CA SER A 83 19.42 14.53 0.05
C SER A 83 20.59 14.60 -0.96
N MET A 84 20.31 14.91 -2.23
CA MET A 84 21.31 15.03 -3.29
C MET A 84 21.81 16.46 -3.48
N ASP A 85 21.04 17.47 -3.08
CA ASP A 85 21.39 18.90 -3.19
C ASP A 85 22.25 19.41 -2.00
N ILE A 86 22.66 18.51 -1.09
CA ILE A 86 23.63 18.79 -0.01
C ILE A 86 24.99 18.20 -0.43
N GLU A 87 25.69 18.88 -1.35
CA GLU A 87 27.13 18.68 -1.59
C GLU A 87 27.82 20.01 -1.92
#